data_AF-A0A0P9CVL3-F1
#
_entry.id   AF-A0A0P9CVL3-F1
#
_cell.length_a   1.000
_cell.length_b   1.000
_cell.length_c   1.000
_cell.angle_alpha   90.00
_cell.angle_beta   90.00
_cell.angle_gamma   90.00
#
_symmetry.space_group_name_H-M   'P 1'
#
loop_
_entity.id
_entity.type
_entity.pdbx_description
1 polymer ?
#
loop_
_entity_poly.entity_id
_entity_poly.type
_entity_poly.pdbx_seq_one_letter_code
_entity_poly.pdbx_strand_id
1 'polypeptide(L)'
;MATFTTRQQRDSVTITTPELELAFSPEDGGLRELRRAGGANTIGFGSPTPVVDVELNERGWLASQSFVRYLRHSVDNSGDGVELTITIGIGPLIVRDSYRITGTLL
;
A
#
# COMPACT_ATOMS: atom_id res chain seq x y z
N MET A 1 9.18 6.00 20.77
CA MET A 1 9.51 5.60 19.38
C MET A 1 8.92 4.22 19.17
N ALA A 2 8.01 4.08 18.20
CA ALA A 2 7.53 2.77 17.80
C ALA A 2 8.67 2.03 17.10
N THR A 3 9.03 0.84 17.59
CA THR A 3 10.04 0.02 16.93
C THR A 3 9.38 -0.66 15.73
N PHE A 4 10.00 -0.57 14.56
CA PHE A 4 9.55 -1.32 13.39
C PHE A 4 10.74 -1.80 12.58
N THR A 5 10.50 -2.83 11.77
CA THR A 5 11.43 -3.25 10.72
C THR A 5 10.73 -3.24 9.38
N THR A 6 11.51 -3.03 8.33
CA THR A 6 11.07 -3.11 6.95
C THR A 6 11.86 -4.21 6.25
N ARG A 7 11.14 -5.03 5.48
CA ARG A 7 11.74 -6.05 4.63
C ARG A 7 11.17 -5.90 3.23
N GLN A 8 12.05 -5.76 2.25
CA GLN A 8 11.66 -5.74 0.84
C GLN A 8 12.08 -7.04 0.17
N GLN A 9 11.14 -7.67 -0.52
CA GLN A 9 11.36 -8.80 -1.41
C GLN A 9 10.90 -8.44 -2.82
N ARG A 10 11.03 -9.38 -3.76
CA ARG A 10 10.65 -9.19 -5.16
C ARG A 10 9.17 -8.80 -5.30
N ASP A 11 8.31 -9.50 -4.56
CA ASP A 11 6.85 -9.42 -4.72
C ASP A 11 6.16 -8.82 -3.48
N SER A 12 6.93 -8.33 -2.50
CA SER A 12 6.37 -7.76 -1.26
C SER A 12 7.25 -6.67 -0.63
N VAL A 13 6.60 -5.67 -0.05
CA VAL A 13 7.16 -4.78 0.98
C VAL A 13 6.46 -5.09 2.29
N THR A 14 7.20 -5.58 3.27
CA THR A 14 6.68 -5.94 4.60
C THR A 14 7.12 -4.94 5.65
N ILE A 15 6.17 -4.52 6.48
CA ILE A 15 6.41 -3.69 7.66
C ILE A 15 5.99 -4.50 8.88
N THR A 16 6.89 -4.61 9.85
CA THR A 16 6.65 -5.34 11.09
C THR A 16 6.81 -4.41 12.28
N THR A 17 5.78 -4.33 13.12
CA THR A 17 5.84 -3.76 14.47
C THR A 17 5.80 -4.92 15.48
N PRO A 18 5.98 -4.67 16.80
CA PRO A 18 5.81 -5.71 17.82
C PRO A 18 4.43 -6.37 17.78
N GLU A 19 3.41 -5.66 17.31
CA GLU A 19 2.03 -6.15 17.33
C GLU A 19 1.50 -6.59 15.97
N LEU A 20 2.01 -6.01 14.87
CA LEU A 20 1.43 -6.16 13.54
C LEU A 20 2.46 -6.51 12.48
N GLU A 21 1.99 -7.20 11.45
CA GLU A 21 2.71 -7.36 10.19
C GLU A 21 1.79 -6.98 9.03
N LEU A 22 2.29 -6.08 8.18
CA LEU A 22 1.62 -5.62 6.96
C LEU A 22 2.47 -5.98 5.76
N ALA A 23 1.87 -6.52 4.69
CA ALA A 23 2.56 -6.77 3.43
C ALA A 23 1.83 -6.10 2.26
N PHE A 24 2.59 -5.35 1.46
CA PHE A 24 2.12 -4.63 0.28
C PHE A 24 2.75 -5.19 -0.99
N SER A 25 1.99 -5.25 -2.08
CA SER A 25 2.54 -5.67 -3.38
C SER A 25 3.29 -4.51 -4.07
N PRO A 26 4.54 -4.70 -4.51
CA PRO A 26 5.25 -3.78 -5.39
C PRO A 26 4.76 -3.82 -6.84
N GLU A 27 3.74 -4.61 -7.19
CA GLU A 27 3.14 -4.59 -8.52
C GLU A 27 2.16 -3.41 -8.63
N ASP A 28 1.24 -3.33 -7.67
CA ASP A 28 0.11 -2.40 -7.69
C ASP A 28 -0.02 -1.53 -6.43
N GLY A 29 0.87 -1.69 -5.45
CA GLY A 29 0.82 -1.00 -4.17
C GLY A 29 -0.25 -1.54 -3.20
N GLY A 30 -0.92 -2.64 -3.54
CA GLY A 30 -2.07 -3.13 -2.79
C GLY A 30 -1.74 -3.81 -1.45
N LEU A 31 -2.61 -3.55 -0.47
CA LEU A 31 -2.87 -4.33 0.75
C LEU A 31 -2.92 -5.86 0.53
N ARG A 32 -1.88 -6.67 0.78
CA ARG A 32 -1.95 -8.15 0.63
C ARG A 32 -2.08 -8.91 1.93
N GLU A 33 -1.33 -8.51 2.95
CA GLU A 33 -1.42 -9.12 4.27
C GLU A 33 -1.60 -8.07 5.34
N LEU A 34 -2.50 -8.34 6.27
CA LEU A 34 -2.68 -7.60 7.49
C LEU A 34 -2.90 -8.65 8.59
N ARG A 35 -1.96 -8.76 9.52
CA ARG A 35 -2.05 -9.74 10.61
C ARG A 35 -1.45 -9.19 11.90
N ARG A 36 -1.87 -9.78 13.03
CA ARG A 36 -1.07 -9.68 14.26
C ARG A 36 0.25 -10.41 14.09
N ALA A 37 1.28 -10.02 14.84
CA ALA A 37 2.56 -10.70 14.84
C ALA A 37 2.39 -12.23 15.09
N GLY A 38 2.79 -13.04 14.11
CA GLY A 38 2.63 -14.51 14.14
C GLY A 38 1.20 -15.03 13.97
N GLY A 39 0.23 -14.15 13.68
CA GLY A 39 -1.19 -14.49 13.51
C GLY A 39 -1.58 -14.87 12.09
N ALA A 40 -2.86 -15.21 11.91
CA ALA A 40 -3.44 -15.42 10.58
C ALA A 40 -3.67 -14.08 9.86
N ASN A 41 -3.63 -14.11 8.53
CA ASN A 41 -4.02 -12.96 7.71
C ASN A 41 -5.51 -12.64 7.92
N THR A 42 -5.84 -11.40 8.23
CA THR A 42 -7.20 -10.94 8.52
C THR A 42 -7.89 -10.32 7.31
N ILE A 43 -7.16 -10.08 6.22
CA ILE A 43 -7.73 -9.53 4.98
C ILE A 43 -7.72 -10.57 3.87
N GLY A 44 -8.78 -10.59 3.08
CA GLY A 44 -8.78 -11.25 1.78
C GLY A 44 -8.26 -10.30 0.71
N PHE A 45 -7.52 -10.81 -0.27
CA PHE A 45 -7.11 -10.04 -1.44
C PHE A 45 -7.60 -10.74 -2.71
N GLY A 46 -8.21 -9.98 -3.61
CA GLY A 46 -8.64 -10.44 -4.93
C GLY A 46 -7.69 -10.00 -6.03
N SER A 47 -7.98 -10.42 -7.26
CA SER A 47 -7.30 -9.87 -8.44
C SER A 47 -7.48 -8.36 -8.47
N PRO A 48 -6.40 -7.57 -8.63
CA PRO A 48 -6.53 -6.13 -8.73
C PRO A 48 -7.44 -5.78 -9.90
N THR A 49 -8.49 -5.01 -9.61
CA THR A 49 -9.35 -4.42 -10.63
C THR A 49 -8.98 -2.94 -10.69
N PRO A 50 -8.25 -2.47 -11.72
CA PRO A 50 -7.98 -1.05 -11.87
C PRO A 50 -9.29 -0.33 -12.17
N VAL A 51 -9.77 0.53 -11.26
CA VAL A 51 -11.07 1.23 -11.39
C VAL A 51 -10.96 2.76 -11.38
N VAL A 52 -9.81 3.32 -11.76
CA VAL A 52 -9.71 4.78 -11.88
C VAL A 52 -10.10 5.18 -13.29
N ASP A 53 -11.35 5.59 -13.44
CA ASP A 53 -11.88 6.19 -14.65
C ASP A 53 -11.63 7.69 -14.62
N VAL A 54 -10.79 8.18 -15.53
CA VAL A 54 -10.41 9.59 -15.61
C VAL A 54 -10.62 10.05 -17.03
N GLU A 55 -11.46 11.07 -17.18
CA GLU A 55 -11.63 11.81 -18.42
C GLU A 55 -10.78 13.08 -18.36
N LEU A 56 -9.87 13.24 -19.33
CA LEU A 56 -9.12 14.49 -19.51
C LEU A 56 -9.74 15.27 -20.68
N ASN A 57 -10.68 16.17 -20.36
CA ASN A 57 -11.46 16.95 -21.33
C ASN A 57 -12.26 16.05 -22.30
N GLU A 58 -12.73 16.61 -23.43
CA GLU A 58 -13.49 15.90 -24.48
C GLU A 58 -12.69 14.80 -25.23
N ARG A 59 -11.51 14.42 -24.75
CA ARG A 59 -10.66 13.39 -25.38
C ARG A 59 -11.04 11.96 -24.99
N GLY A 60 -12.00 11.80 -24.08
CA GLY A 60 -12.55 10.51 -23.65
C GLY A 60 -11.81 9.88 -22.46
N TRP A 61 -12.35 8.76 -22.02
CA TRP A 61 -11.90 8.00 -20.85
C TRP A 61 -10.55 7.32 -21.07
N LEU A 62 -9.62 7.51 -20.12
CA LEU A 62 -8.30 6.89 -20.14
C LEU A 62 -8.28 5.43 -19.66
N ALA A 63 -9.40 4.91 -19.15
CA ALA A 63 -9.48 3.63 -18.45
C ALA A 63 -9.16 2.39 -19.31
N SER A 64 -9.18 2.51 -20.64
CA SER A 64 -8.84 1.38 -21.52
C SER A 64 -7.33 1.05 -21.57
N GLN A 65 -6.46 1.87 -20.95
CA GLN A 65 -5.00 1.69 -20.96
C GLN A 65 -4.31 1.93 -19.61
N SER A 66 -5.07 2.21 -18.54
CA SER A 66 -4.46 2.53 -17.23
C SER A 66 -4.00 1.26 -16.51
N PHE A 67 -2.68 1.07 -16.47
CA PHE A 67 -2.03 0.11 -15.57
C PHE A 67 -1.73 0.80 -14.23
N VAL A 68 -2.04 0.12 -13.12
CA VAL A 68 -1.58 0.51 -11.80
C VAL A 68 -0.15 0.02 -11.66
N ARG A 69 0.77 0.91 -11.26
CA ARG A 69 2.14 0.54 -10.95
C ARG A 69 2.57 1.12 -9.62
N TYR A 70 3.22 0.31 -8.81
CA TYR A 70 3.99 0.84 -7.69
C TYR A 70 5.16 1.70 -8.19
N LEU A 71 5.41 2.82 -7.52
CA LEU A 71 6.52 3.72 -7.84
C LEU A 71 7.56 3.74 -6.71
N ARG A 72 7.10 3.99 -5.48
CA ARG A 72 7.95 4.06 -4.28
C ARG A 72 7.11 3.97 -3.02
N HIS A 73 7.76 3.71 -1.90
CA HIS A 73 7.22 3.94 -0.57
C HIS A 73 8.18 4.79 0.26
N SER A 74 7.65 5.45 1.28
CA SER A 74 8.44 6.01 2.38
C SER A 74 7.86 5.52 3.70
N VAL A 75 8.74 5.31 4.67
CA VAL A 75 8.36 4.94 6.03
C VAL A 75 9.04 5.91 6.97
N ASP A 76 8.25 6.63 7.75
CA ASP A 76 8.73 7.64 8.69
C ASP A 76 8.18 7.36 10.10
N ASN A 77 8.98 7.70 11.11
CA ASN A 77 8.50 7.72 12.50
C ASN A 77 7.73 9.02 12.71
N SER A 78 6.45 8.93 13.07
CA SER A 78 5.57 10.09 13.24
C SER A 78 4.86 10.04 14.61
N GLY A 79 5.45 10.72 15.60
CA GLY A 79 4.97 10.75 16.98
C GLY A 79 4.87 9.36 17.60
N ASP A 80 3.64 8.91 17.87
CA ASP A 80 3.33 7.66 18.56
C ASP A 80 3.21 6.44 17.63
N GLY A 81 3.48 6.60 16.33
CA GLY A 81 3.27 5.55 15.35
C GLY A 81 4.22 5.60 14.15
N VAL A 82 3.96 4.72 13.20
CA VAL A 82 4.68 4.62 11.93
C VAL A 82 3.79 5.19 10.83
N GLU A 83 4.34 6.07 10.01
CA GLU A 83 3.67 6.59 8.82
C GLU A 83 4.26 5.91 7.59
N LEU A 84 3.43 5.13 6.89
CA LEU A 84 3.75 4.53 5.62
C LEU A 84 3.06 5.33 4.53
N THR A 85 3.82 5.83 3.55
CA THR A 85 3.24 6.36 2.32
C THR A 85 3.57 5.44 1.16
N ILE A 86 2.56 4.89 0.51
CA ILE A 86 2.68 4.18 -0.77
C ILE A 86 2.38 5.16 -1.89
N THR A 87 3.30 5.27 -2.85
CA THR A 87 3.10 6.05 -4.07
C THR A 87 2.91 5.10 -5.26
N ILE A 88 1.76 5.20 -5.92
CA ILE A 88 1.44 4.45 -7.12
C ILE A 88 1.17 5.40 -8.30
N GLY A 89 1.47 4.92 -9.51
CA GLY A 89 1.07 5.55 -10.75
C GLY A 89 -0.16 4.86 -11.31
N ILE A 90 -1.12 5.64 -11.79
CA ILE A 90 -2.32 5.14 -12.49
C ILE A 90 -2.43 5.90 -13.82
N GLY A 91 -1.90 5.31 -14.89
CA GLY A 91 -1.69 6.03 -16.14
C GLY A 91 -0.85 7.30 -15.94
N PRO A 92 -1.37 8.51 -16.25
CA PRO A 92 -0.67 9.77 -16.03
C PRO A 92 -0.75 10.29 -14.58
N LEU A 93 -1.59 9.70 -13.72
CA LEU A 93 -1.77 10.16 -12.34
C LEU A 93 -0.74 9.58 -11.40
N ILE A 94 -0.36 10.36 -10.38
CA ILE A 94 0.40 9.90 -9.22
C ILE A 94 -0.53 9.99 -8.00
N VAL A 95 -0.78 8.85 -7.38
CA VAL A 95 -1.57 8.75 -6.14
C VAL A 95 -0.61 8.45 -5.00
N ARG A 96 -0.82 9.14 -3.87
CA ARG A 96 -0.13 8.87 -2.61
C ARG A 96 -1.17 8.45 -1.59
N ASP A 97 -0.98 7.27 -1.04
CA ASP A 97 -1.82 6.74 0.03
C ASP A 97 -0.97 6.67 1.30
N SER A 98 -1.45 7.32 2.36
CA SER A 98 -0.70 7.51 3.61
C SER A 98 -1.43 6.82 4.75
N TYR A 99 -0.78 5.80 5.29
CA TYR A 99 -1.27 4.98 6.38
C TYR A 99 -0.55 5.38 7.66
N ARG A 100 -1.32 5.71 8.70
CA ARG A 100 -0.78 5.93 10.04
C ARG A 100 -1.06 4.69 10.89
N ILE A 101 0.01 3.98 11.28
CA ILE A 101 -0.04 2.76 12.08
C ILE A 101 0.25 3.17 13.53
N THR A 102 -0.80 3.27 14.34
CA THR A 102 -0.73 3.82 15.72
C THR A 102 -1.09 2.83 16.83
N GLY A 103 -1.28 1.53 16.55
CA GLY A 103 -1.71 0.59 17.58
C GLY A 103 -1.85 -0.86 17.12
N THR A 104 -2.55 -1.65 17.93
CA THR A 104 -2.90 -3.06 17.74
C THR A 104 -4.16 -3.23 16.90
N LEU A 105 -4.25 -4.31 16.11
CA LEU A 105 -5.51 -4.79 15.55
C LEU A 105 -6.33 -5.42 16.68
N LEU A 106 -7.37 -4.76 17.18
CA LEU A 106 -8.30 -5.36 18.15
C LEU A 106 -9.26 -6.33 17.46
#